data_AF-A0A355SYV0-F1
#
_entry.id   AF-A0A355SYV0-F1
#
_cell.length_a   1.000
_cell.length_b   1.000
_cell.length_c   1.000
_cell.angle_alpha   90.00
_cell.angle_beta   90.00
_cell.angle_gamma   90.00
#
_symmetry.space_group_name_H-M   'P 1'
#
loop_
_entity.id
_entity.type
_entity.pdbx_description
1 polymer ?
#
loop_
_entity_poly.entity_id
_entity_poly.type
_entity_poly.pdbx_seq_one_letter_code
_entity_poly.pdbx_strand_id
1 'polypeptide(L)' 'MNRVCEHLGSKYPIVQAPMGWIARSQLASAVCEAGGMGIIETSSGETEACQAEIRKMQEITDKPFGVNLPILFLREKAIL' A
#
# COMPACT_ATOMS: atom_id res chain seq x y z
N MET A 1 14.97 -11.75 -13.69
CA MET A 1 13.84 -10.97 -13.13
C MET A 1 13.41 -9.97 -14.19
N ASN A 2 12.18 -9.45 -14.20
CA ASN A 2 11.78 -8.42 -15.17
C ASN A 2 11.83 -7.02 -14.52
N ARG A 3 11.78 -5.98 -15.35
CA ARG A 3 11.89 -4.58 -14.90
C ARG A 3 10.85 -4.18 -13.85
N VAL A 4 9.64 -4.75 -13.90
CA VAL A 4 8.57 -4.43 -12.94
C VAL A 4 8.92 -4.99 -11.56
N CYS A 5 9.32 -6.26 -11.48
CA CYS A 5 9.76 -6.89 -10.24
C CYS A 5 10.97 -6.18 -9.63
N GLU A 6 11.94 -5.76 -10.46
CA GLU A 6 13.13 -5.02 -10.01
C GLU A 6 12.78 -3.67 -9.37
N HIS A 7 11.86 -2.92 -9.99
CA HIS A 7 11.43 -1.62 -9.45
C HIS A 7 10.60 -1.76 -8.17
N LEU A 8 9.77 -2.79 -8.08
CA LEU A 8 8.86 -3.00 -6.96
C LEU A 8 9.52 -3.76 -5.79
N GLY A 9 10.63 -4.45 -6.02
CA GLY A 9 11.21 -5.38 -5.04
C GLY A 9 10.31 -6.60 -4.77
N SER A 10 9.45 -6.97 -5.72
CA SER A 10 8.51 -8.08 -5.62
C SER A 10 8.99 -9.32 -6.41
N LYS A 11 8.52 -10.51 -6.03
CA LYS A 11 8.82 -11.77 -6.74
C LYS A 11 8.04 -11.90 -8.04
N TYR A 12 6.80 -11.42 -8.05
CA TYR A 12 5.88 -11.50 -9.18
C TYR A 12 5.44 -10.10 -9.62
N PRO A 13 5.19 -9.89 -10.92
CA PRO A 13 4.72 -8.61 -11.46
C PRO A 13 3.20 -8.46 -11.24
N ILE A 14 2.74 -8.74 -10.02
CA ILE A 14 1.33 -8.67 -9.61
C ILE A 14 1.22 -7.52 -8.61
N VAL A 15 0.36 -6.58 -8.93
CA VAL A 15 0.06 -5.42 -8.08
C VAL A 15 -1.40 -5.51 -7.65
N GLN A 16 -1.65 -5.57 -6.35
CA GLN A 16 -3.01 -5.56 -5.81
C GLN A 16 -3.55 -4.12 -5.81
N ALA A 17 -4.72 -3.93 -6.42
CA ALA A 17 -5.32 -2.60 -6.59
C ALA A 17 -5.84 -2.03 -5.25
N PRO A 18 -5.57 -0.75 -4.92
CA PRO A 18 -6.01 -0.12 -3.67
C PRO A 18 -7.52 0.15 -3.69
N MET A 19 -8.30 -0.81 -3.22
CA MET A 19 -9.77 -0.76 -3.17
C MET A 19 -10.24 -0.13 -1.86
N GLY A 20 -10.97 0.99 -1.94
CA GLY A 20 -11.53 1.69 -0.78
C GLY A 20 -12.26 0.77 0.20
N TRP A 21 -12.02 0.96 1.50
CA TRP A 21 -12.50 0.14 2.62
C TRP A 21 -12.02 -1.33 2.67
N ILE A 22 -11.36 -1.82 1.62
CA ILE A 22 -10.99 -3.24 1.47
C ILE A 22 -9.47 -3.41 1.62
N ALA A 23 -8.70 -2.60 0.90
CA ALA A 23 -7.24 -2.72 0.82
C ALA A 23 -6.55 -2.10 2.04
N ARG A 24 -6.71 -2.76 3.19
CA ARG A 24 -6.05 -2.46 4.46
C ARG A 24 -4.81 -3.33 4.66
N SER A 25 -4.08 -3.07 5.75
CA SER A 25 -2.81 -3.74 6.11
C SER A 25 -2.87 -5.26 6.00
N GLN A 26 -3.96 -5.90 6.43
CA GLN A 26 -4.10 -7.36 6.38
C GLN A 26 -4.06 -7.91 4.94
N LEU A 27 -4.79 -7.28 4.00
CA LEU A 27 -4.80 -7.71 2.60
C LEU A 27 -3.48 -7.36 1.91
N ALA A 28 -3.01 -6.13 2.07
CA ALA A 28 -1.80 -5.66 1.41
C ALA A 28 -0.57 -6.47 1.86
N SER A 29 -0.41 -6.70 3.17
CA SER A 29 0.71 -7.52 3.70
C SER A 29 0.65 -8.96 3.20
N ALA A 30 -0.53 -9.59 3.15
CA ALA A 30 -0.66 -10.95 2.62
C ALA A 30 -0.21 -11.05 1.16
N VAL A 31 -0.49 -10.03 0.33
CA VAL A 31 -0.01 -9.96 -1.05
C VAL A 31 1.52 -9.79 -1.11
N CYS A 32 2.08 -8.93 -0.26
CA CYS A 32 3.53 -8.74 -0.15
C CYS A 32 4.24 -10.04 0.25
N GLU A 33 3.73 -10.76 1.25
CA GLU A 33 4.29 -12.05 1.71
C GLU A 33 4.16 -13.16 0.66
N ALA A 34 3.08 -13.15 -0.13
CA ALA A 34 2.92 -14.04 -1.28
C ALA A 34 3.89 -13.70 -2.44
N GLY A 35 4.59 -12.56 -2.38
CA GLY A 35 5.59 -12.12 -3.35
C GLY A 35 5.07 -11.15 -4.40
N GLY A 36 3.84 -10.63 -4.26
CA GLY A 36 3.32 -9.52 -5.05
C GLY A 36 3.65 -8.15 -4.43
N MET A 37 3.06 -7.10 -4.99
CA MET A 37 3.09 -5.75 -4.42
C MET A 37 1.69 -5.42 -3.87
N GLY A 38 1.58 -5.37 -2.54
CA GLY A 38 0.38 -4.92 -1.84
C GLY A 38 0.33 -3.39 -1.74
N ILE A 39 -0.86 -2.81 -1.87
CA ILE A 39 -1.04 -1.35 -1.78
C ILE A 39 -2.18 -1.03 -0.81
N ILE A 40 -1.88 -0.21 0.21
CA ILE A 40 -2.89 0.34 1.12
C ILE A 40 -3.68 1.44 0.43
N GLU A 41 -5.00 1.42 0.61
CA GLU A 41 -5.87 2.55 0.26
C GLU A 41 -5.97 3.58 1.40
N THR A 42 -6.01 4.87 1.04
CA THR A 42 -6.20 5.99 2.00
C THR A 42 -7.40 6.88 1.66
N SER A 43 -8.26 6.42 0.76
CA SER A 43 -9.39 7.18 0.23
C SER A 43 -10.62 7.18 1.12
N SER A 44 -10.73 6.15 1.95
CA SER A 44 -11.98 5.86 2.66
C SER A 44 -11.90 6.09 4.17
N GLY A 45 -10.72 6.41 4.73
CA GLY A 45 -10.53 6.60 6.17
C GLY A 45 -10.14 8.03 6.54
N GLU A 46 -10.27 8.36 7.82
CA GLU A 46 -9.64 9.53 8.42
C GLU A 46 -8.10 9.40 8.34
N THR A 47 -7.40 10.54 8.36
CA THR A 47 -5.94 10.60 8.23
C THR A 47 -5.24 9.74 9.28
N GLU A 48 -5.70 9.80 10.53
CA GLU A 48 -5.18 9.05 11.66
C GLU A 48 -5.34 7.54 11.46
N ALA A 49 -6.49 7.10 10.95
CA ALA A 49 -6.74 5.70 10.62
C ALA A 49 -5.81 5.22 9.49
N CYS A 50 -5.60 6.04 8.46
CA CYS A 50 -4.67 5.73 7.37
C CYS A 50 -3.23 5.63 7.88
N GLN A 51 -2.79 6.53 8.76
CA GLN A 51 -1.47 6.46 9.39
C GLN A 51 -1.31 5.19 10.25
N ALA A 52 -2.34 4.81 11.00
CA ALA A 52 -2.32 3.57 11.78
C ALA A 52 -2.15 2.33 10.89
N GLU A 53 -2.85 2.28 9.75
CA GLU A 53 -2.70 1.19 8.78
C GLU A 53 -1.30 1.13 8.15
N ILE A 54 -0.68 2.29 7.86
CA ILE A 54 0.71 2.35 7.36
C ILE A 54 1.70 1.85 8.41
N ARG A 55 1.56 2.27 9.67
CA ARG A 55 2.41 1.79 10.78
C ARG A 55 2.27 0.27 10.97
N LYS A 56 1.03 -0.22 10.91
CA LYS A 56 0.73 -1.65 11.02
C LYS A 56 1.34 -2.48 9.90
N MET A 57 1.47 -1.96 8.67
CA MET A 57 2.23 -2.66 7.62
C MET A 57 3.68 -2.89 8.01
N GLN A 58 4.33 -1.87 8.58
CA GLN A 58 5.72 -1.95 9.02
C GLN A 58 5.91 -2.94 10.18
N GLU A 59 4.84 -3.28 10.92
CA GLU A 59 4.86 -4.31 11.97
C GLU A 59 4.62 -5.72 11.42
N ILE A 60 3.87 -5.87 10.32
CA ILE A 60 3.44 -7.18 9.79
C ILE A 60 4.40 -7.73 8.73
N THR A 61 5.05 -6.87 7.94
CA THR A 61 5.91 -7.30 6.83
C THR A 61 7.13 -6.40 6.66
N ASP A 62 8.28 -7.02 6.41
CA ASP A 62 9.53 -6.35 6.03
C ASP A 62 9.64 -6.15 4.50
N LYS A 63 8.61 -6.55 3.73
CA LYS A 63 8.60 -6.42 2.26
C LYS A 63 8.19 -5.01 1.83
N PRO A 64 8.67 -4.53 0.67
CA PRO A 64 8.16 -3.30 0.07
C PRO A 64 6.65 -3.36 -0.14
N PHE A 65 5.97 -2.24 0.16
CA PHE A 65 4.53 -2.06 -0.08
C PHE A 65 4.24 -0.65 -0.57
N GLY A 66 3.09 -0.46 -1.21
CA GLY A 66 2.62 0.84 -1.70
C GLY A 66 1.56 1.48 -0.79
N VAL A 67 1.42 2.79 -0.91
CA VAL A 67 0.33 3.57 -0.31
C VAL A 67 -0.30 4.42 -1.40
N ASN A 68 -1.59 4.24 -1.64
CA ASN A 68 -2.34 5.00 -2.63
C ASN A 68 -2.90 6.28 -2.00
N LEU A 69 -2.48 7.43 -2.51
CA LEU A 69 -2.95 8.75 -2.10
C LEU A 69 -3.86 9.35 -3.18
N PRO A 70 -5.17 9.53 -2.91
CA PRO A 70 -6.08 10.09 -3.89
C PRO A 70 -5.90 11.61 -3.98
N ILE A 71 -5.22 12.06 -5.04
CA ILE A 71 -4.84 13.48 -5.24
C ILE A 71 -6.04 14.45 -5.14
N LEU A 72 -7.23 14.04 -5.59
CA LEU A 72 -8.44 14.86 -5.52
C LEU A 72 -8.84 15.26 -4.08
N PHE A 73 -8.45 14.46 -3.09
CA PHE A 73 -8.78 14.66 -1.68
C PHE A 73 -7.59 15.15 -0.85
N LEU A 74 -6.39 15.22 -1.44
CA LEU A 74 -5.22 15.81 -0.80
C LEU A 74 -5.39 17.34 -0.74
N ARG A 75 -5.77 17.84 0.43
CA ARG A 75 -5.91 19.28 0.70
C ARG A 75 -4.75 19.85 1.51
N GLU A 76 -3.82 19.00 1.95
CA GLU A 76 -2.72 19.35 2.82
C GLU A 76 -1.44 19.64 2.01
N LYS A 77 -0.86 20.84 2.18
CA LYS A 77 0.34 21.27 1.44
C LYS A 77 1.58 20.40 1.70
N ALA A 78 1.62 19.64 2.80
CA ALA A 78 2.75 18.78 3.14
C ALA A 78 2.86 17.53 2.24
N ILE A 79 1.85 17.25 1.43
CA ILE A 79 1.75 16.05 0.57
C ILE A 79 1.86 16.43 -0.93
N LEU A 80 1.91 17.73 -1.27
CA LEU A 80 2.22 18.26 -2.61
C LEU A 80 3.70 18.66 -2.69
#